data_AF-A0A1B6AP78-F1
#
_entry.id   AF-A0A1B6AP78-F1
#
_cell.length_a   1.000
_cell.length_b   1.000
_cell.length_c   1.000
_cell.angle_alpha   90.00
_cell.angle_beta   90.00
_cell.angle_gamma   90.00
#
_symmetry.space_group_name_H-M   'P 1'
#
loop_
_entity.id
_entity.type
_entity.pdbx_description
1 polymer ?
#
loop_
_entity_poly.entity_id
_entity_poly.type
_entity_poly.pdbx_seq_one_letter_code
_entity_poly.pdbx_strand_id
1 'polypeptide(L)'
;MRATGRTYAPLVGYGDYGVQPPSVLAQAPTPGRKGGPPWGVLRYTTDSSYLLFKVLTRGSDRIAVNRSAARRIIELPEFRGAGAGQGEKWPSDCAHGPLSTSEGAGGPTEWLRAGNLQHVTYVVRSLPGG
;
A
#
# COMPACT_ATOMS: atom_id res chain seq x y z
N MET A 1 -20.36 -9.56 23.98
CA MET A 1 -19.92 -9.94 22.62
C MET A 1 -19.30 -11.33 22.71
N ARG A 2 -19.93 -12.37 22.14
CA ARG A 2 -19.42 -13.75 22.19
C ARG A 2 -18.27 -13.90 21.18
N ALA A 3 -17.06 -14.14 21.66
CA ALA A 3 -15.93 -14.51 20.82
C ALA A 3 -16.14 -15.95 20.33
N THR A 4 -16.42 -16.13 19.04
CA THR A 4 -16.31 -17.44 18.40
C THR A 4 -14.82 -17.77 18.35
N GLY A 5 -14.39 -18.69 19.19
CA GLY A 5 -12.99 -19.14 19.29
C GLY A 5 -12.58 -19.84 18.01
N ARG A 6 -12.17 -19.06 17.00
CA ARG A 6 -11.63 -19.61 15.76
C ARG A 6 -10.22 -20.08 16.05
N THR A 7 -9.97 -21.37 15.85
CA THR A 7 -8.69 -22.05 16.13
C THR A 7 -7.49 -21.40 15.45
N TYR A 8 -7.73 -20.65 14.36
CA TYR A 8 -6.69 -19.91 13.64
C TYR A 8 -6.32 -18.57 14.29
N ALA A 9 -7.09 -18.04 15.24
CA ALA A 9 -6.88 -16.70 15.81
C ALA A 9 -5.47 -16.47 16.37
N PRO A 10 -4.80 -17.44 17.05
CA PRO A 10 -3.42 -17.28 17.50
C PRO A 10 -2.39 -17.24 16.36
N LEU A 11 -2.77 -17.73 15.18
CA LEU A 11 -1.92 -17.79 13.98
C LEU A 11 -2.10 -16.54 13.09
N VAL A 12 -3.13 -15.71 13.35
CA VAL A 12 -3.36 -14.47 12.60
C VAL A 12 -2.44 -13.38 13.14
N GLY A 13 -1.30 -13.21 12.47
CA GLY A 13 -0.46 -12.03 12.62
C GLY A 13 -1.07 -10.85 11.86
N TYR A 14 -1.48 -9.80 12.59
CA TYR A 14 -1.82 -8.51 11.98
C TYR A 14 -0.53 -7.83 11.52
N GLY A 15 -0.05 -8.17 10.33
CA GLY A 15 1.24 -7.68 9.82
C GLY A 15 1.22 -7.18 8.39
N ASP A 16 0.40 -7.76 7.50
CA ASP A 16 0.70 -7.63 6.07
C ASP A 16 0.10 -6.37 5.40
N TYR A 17 -1.09 -5.95 5.84
CA TYR A 17 -1.88 -4.94 5.13
C TYR A 17 -1.85 -3.54 5.74
N GLY A 18 -1.05 -3.30 6.78
CA GLY A 18 -1.17 -2.08 7.60
C GLY A 18 -2.50 -1.99 8.36
N VAL A 19 -3.28 -3.07 8.36
CA VAL A 19 -4.45 -3.26 9.24
C VAL A 19 -3.90 -3.44 10.64
N GLN A 20 -4.00 -2.37 11.41
CA GLN A 20 -3.64 -2.41 12.83
C GLN A 20 -4.67 -3.26 13.58
N PRO A 21 -4.27 -3.98 14.64
CA PRO A 21 -5.25 -4.64 15.49
C PRO A 21 -6.22 -3.60 16.08
N PRO A 22 -7.48 -3.96 16.34
CA PRO A 22 -8.48 -3.01 16.87
C PRO A 22 -8.03 -2.27 18.14
N SER A 23 -7.13 -2.86 18.94
CA SER A 23 -6.52 -2.22 20.10
C SER A 23 -5.75 -0.93 19.77
N VAL A 24 -5.23 -0.79 18.55
CA VAL A 24 -4.56 0.43 18.09
C VAL A 24 -5.57 1.53 17.80
N LEU A 25 -6.79 1.19 17.38
CA LEU A 25 -7.89 2.18 17.24
C LEU A 25 -8.35 2.70 18.61
N ALA A 26 -8.21 1.88 19.65
CA ALA A 26 -8.53 2.25 21.03
C ALA A 26 -7.40 3.03 21.74
N GLN A 27 -6.21 3.13 21.13
CA GLN A 27 -5.13 3.94 21.72
C GLN A 27 -5.48 5.42 21.62
N ALA A 28 -5.54 6.08 22.78
CA ALA A 28 -5.62 7.53 22.83
C ALA A 28 -4.40 8.12 22.12
N PRO A 29 -4.57 9.13 21.24
CA PRO A 29 -3.46 9.83 20.63
C PRO A 29 -2.50 10.33 21.72
N THR A 30 -1.21 10.01 21.61
CA THR A 30 -0.23 10.52 22.57
C THR A 30 -0.19 12.06 22.48
N PRO A 31 -0.43 12.80 23.57
CA PRO A 31 -0.40 14.26 23.56
C PRO A 31 0.93 14.77 23.00
N GLY A 32 0.88 15.72 22.06
CA GLY A 32 2.07 16.27 21.40
C GLY A 32 2.63 15.44 20.23
N ARG A 33 2.27 14.16 20.11
CA ARG A 33 2.64 13.33 18.94
C ARG A 33 1.65 13.57 17.80
N LYS A 34 1.98 14.51 16.91
CA LYS A 34 1.21 14.70 15.68
C LYS A 34 1.61 13.67 14.62
N GLY A 35 0.77 12.66 14.45
CA GLY A 35 0.76 11.76 13.30
C GLY A 35 1.59 10.47 13.42
N GLY A 36 1.59 9.70 12.34
CA GLY A 36 2.33 8.45 12.18
C GLY A 36 3.81 8.66 11.81
N PRO A 37 4.52 7.57 11.48
CA PRO A 37 5.90 7.65 10.98
C PRO A 37 6.05 8.64 9.81
N PRO A 38 7.23 9.25 9.60
CA PRO A 38 7.49 10.14 8.47
C PRO A 38 7.55 9.41 7.11
N TRP A 39 7.20 8.12 7.10
CA TRP A 39 7.23 7.25 5.95
C TRP A 39 6.05 6.27 5.98
N GLY A 40 5.75 5.70 4.82
CA GLY A 40 4.83 4.58 4.64
C GLY A 40 5.41 3.56 3.68
N VAL A 41 4.57 2.62 3.23
CA VAL A 41 4.98 1.56 2.31
C VAL A 41 3.99 1.49 1.16
N LEU A 42 4.52 1.58 -0.07
CA LEU A 42 3.83 1.21 -1.29
C LEU A 42 4.15 -0.26 -1.60
N ARG A 43 3.12 -1.06 -1.87
CA ARG A 43 3.22 -2.52 -2.05
C ARG A 43 2.90 -2.90 -3.48
N TYR A 44 3.54 -3.96 -3.98
CA TYR A 44 3.21 -4.56 -5.27
C TYR A 44 3.39 -6.08 -5.24
N THR A 45 2.42 -6.80 -5.79
CA THR A 45 2.42 -8.27 -5.84
C THR A 45 2.67 -8.75 -7.26
N THR A 46 3.73 -9.51 -7.46
CA THR A 46 4.05 -10.24 -8.70
C THR A 46 3.78 -11.73 -8.52
N ASP A 47 4.01 -12.52 -9.56
CA ASP A 47 3.90 -13.98 -9.47
C ASP A 47 4.98 -14.62 -8.58
N SER A 48 6.13 -13.95 -8.46
CA SER A 48 7.31 -14.47 -7.78
C SER A 48 7.58 -13.78 -6.45
N SER A 49 6.99 -12.60 -6.19
CA SER A 49 7.44 -11.71 -5.12
C SER A 49 6.33 -10.79 -4.59
N TYR A 50 6.50 -10.40 -3.33
CA TYR A 50 5.75 -9.30 -2.70
C TYR A 50 6.72 -8.17 -2.35
N LEU A 51 6.60 -7.06 -3.07
CA LEU A 51 7.56 -5.94 -3.03
C LEU A 51 7.06 -4.82 -2.14
N LEU A 52 7.97 -4.26 -1.33
CA LEU A 52 7.70 -3.16 -0.42
C LEU A 52 8.64 -1.99 -0.74
N PHE A 53 8.08 -0.85 -1.09
CA PHE A 53 8.82 0.39 -1.36
C PHE A 53 8.54 1.41 -0.26
N LYS A 54 9.59 1.89 0.39
CA LYS A 54 9.49 2.97 1.36
C LYS A 54 9.13 4.27 0.65
N VAL A 55 8.09 4.94 1.13
CA VAL A 55 7.58 6.23 0.64
C VAL A 55 7.50 7.22 1.78
N LEU A 56 7.47 8.52 1.49
CA LEU A 56 7.51 9.59 2.49
C LEU A 56 6.13 10.23 2.67
N THR A 57 5.76 10.50 3.93
CA THR A 57 4.52 11.22 4.27
C THR A 57 4.71 12.73 4.35
N ARG A 58 5.96 13.20 4.46
CA ARG A 58 6.33 14.61 4.59
C ARG A 58 7.79 14.84 4.17
N GLY A 59 8.21 16.09 4.09
CA GLY A 59 9.56 16.51 3.70
C GLY A 59 9.64 17.00 2.25
N SER A 60 10.72 17.75 1.94
CA SER A 60 10.96 18.33 0.60
C SER A 60 11.02 17.27 -0.49
N ASP A 61 11.61 16.12 -0.18
CA ASP A 61 11.89 15.08 -1.17
C ASP A 61 10.71 14.13 -1.38
N ARG A 62 9.61 14.34 -0.65
CA ARG A 62 8.45 13.44 -0.67
C ARG A 62 7.95 13.14 -2.08
N ILE A 63 7.82 14.17 -2.91
CA ILE A 63 7.28 14.01 -4.26
C ILE A 63 8.23 13.15 -5.09
N ALA A 64 9.53 13.49 -5.11
CA ALA A 64 10.53 12.77 -5.87
C ALA A 64 10.65 11.29 -5.43
N VAL A 65 10.72 11.04 -4.12
CA VAL A 65 10.82 9.67 -3.56
C VAL A 65 9.58 8.85 -3.90
N ASN A 66 8.38 9.39 -3.73
CA ASN A 66 7.15 8.63 -3.96
C ASN A 66 6.95 8.31 -5.44
N ARG A 67 7.23 9.27 -6.33
CA ARG A 67 7.17 9.03 -7.78
C ARG A 67 8.26 8.06 -8.24
N SER A 68 9.46 8.12 -7.67
CA SER A 68 10.54 7.16 -7.94
C SER A 68 10.16 5.74 -7.48
N ALA A 69 9.54 5.58 -6.30
CA ALA A 69 9.02 4.30 -5.85
C ALA A 69 7.97 3.73 -6.82
N ALA A 70 7.07 4.57 -7.32
CA ALA A 70 6.09 4.17 -8.33
C ALA A 70 6.74 3.80 -9.67
N ARG A 71 7.78 4.53 -10.11
CA ARG A 71 8.56 4.19 -11.32
C ARG A 71 9.17 2.80 -11.24
N ARG A 72 9.79 2.48 -10.10
CA ARG A 72 10.37 1.15 -9.86
C ARG A 72 9.35 0.03 -9.94
N ILE A 73 8.06 0.30 -9.72
CA ILE A 73 6.98 -0.68 -9.91
C ILE A 73 6.65 -0.82 -11.39
N ILE A 74 6.44 0.29 -12.10
CA ILE A 74 6.02 0.23 -13.52
C ILE A 74 7.14 -0.25 -14.46
N GLU A 75 8.39 -0.19 -14.00
CA GLU A 75 9.57 -0.70 -14.70
C GLU A 75 9.80 -2.20 -14.45
N LEU A 76 9.02 -2.85 -13.56
CA LEU A 76 9.11 -4.29 -13.37
C LEU A 76 8.64 -5.02 -14.63
N PRO A 77 9.34 -6.09 -15.06
CA PRO A 77 8.86 -6.97 -16.12
C PRO A 77 7.46 -7.55 -15.83
N GLU A 78 7.16 -7.79 -14.55
CA GLU A 78 5.87 -8.32 -14.09
C GLU A 78 4.78 -7.24 -13.89
N PHE A 79 5.07 -5.97 -14.21
CA PHE A 79 4.06 -4.93 -14.15
C PHE A 79 2.96 -5.19 -15.19
N ARG A 80 1.71 -5.34 -14.74
CA ARG A 80 0.59 -5.75 -15.60
C ARG A 80 0.02 -4.62 -16.46
N GLY A 81 0.55 -3.41 -16.34
CA GLY A 81 0.12 -2.25 -17.09
C GLY A 81 -1.04 -1.49 -16.43
N ALA A 82 -1.11 -0.18 -16.69
CA ALA A 82 -2.10 0.71 -16.08
C ALA A 82 -3.57 0.32 -16.37
N GLY A 83 -3.82 -0.45 -17.43
CA GLY A 83 -5.15 -0.95 -17.80
C GLY A 83 -5.61 -2.19 -17.04
N ALA A 84 -4.71 -2.87 -16.30
CA ALA A 84 -5.05 -4.13 -15.64
C ALA A 84 -5.95 -3.98 -14.40
N GLY A 85 -6.15 -2.75 -13.91
CA GLY A 85 -7.10 -2.42 -12.85
C GLY A 85 -6.75 -1.14 -12.10
N GLN A 86 -7.61 -0.71 -11.17
CA GLN A 86 -7.39 0.52 -10.40
C GLN A 86 -6.13 0.49 -9.52
N GLY A 87 -5.74 -0.70 -9.02
CA GLY A 87 -4.50 -0.89 -8.28
C GLY A 87 -3.23 -0.73 -9.13
N GLU A 88 -3.33 -0.97 -10.44
CA GLU A 88 -2.24 -0.85 -11.41
C GLU A 88 -2.20 0.56 -12.03
N LYS A 89 -3.36 1.21 -12.15
CA LYS A 89 -3.49 2.57 -12.67
C LYS A 89 -2.80 3.61 -11.78
N TRP A 90 -3.02 3.55 -10.46
CA TRP A 90 -2.46 4.54 -9.55
C TRP A 90 -0.92 4.65 -9.58
N PRO A 91 -0.12 3.55 -9.50
CA PRO A 91 1.33 3.67 -9.58
C PRO A 91 1.78 4.23 -10.94
N SER A 92 1.07 3.92 -12.04
CA SER A 92 1.34 4.55 -13.34
C SER A 92 1.10 6.07 -13.32
N ASP A 93 -0.04 6.53 -12.82
CA ASP A 93 -0.35 7.96 -12.74
C ASP A 93 0.64 8.69 -11.81
N CYS A 94 1.01 8.07 -10.69
CA CYS A 94 2.01 8.58 -9.76
C CYS A 94 3.39 8.70 -10.43
N ALA A 95 3.85 7.66 -11.13
CA ALA A 95 5.16 7.65 -11.78
C ALA A 95 5.31 8.76 -12.85
N HIS A 96 4.24 9.03 -13.61
CA HIS A 96 4.24 9.97 -14.73
C HIS A 96 3.87 11.41 -14.36
N GLY A 97 3.28 11.65 -13.19
CA GLY A 97 2.93 13.02 -12.80
C GLY A 97 4.16 13.91 -12.53
N PRO A 98 3.98 15.24 -12.56
CA PRO A 98 5.09 16.20 -12.52
C PRO A 98 5.77 16.27 -11.14
N LEU A 99 7.08 16.51 -11.11
CA LEU A 99 7.85 16.65 -9.86
C LEU A 99 7.52 17.93 -9.08
N SER A 100 6.99 18.95 -9.76
CA SER A 100 6.64 20.25 -9.17
C SER A 100 5.36 20.23 -8.35
N THR A 101 4.52 19.20 -8.48
CA THR A 101 3.22 19.13 -7.79
C THR A 101 3.10 17.86 -6.95
N SER A 102 2.46 18.00 -5.79
CA SER A 102 2.14 16.89 -4.89
C SER A 102 0.93 16.08 -5.33
N GLU A 103 0.17 16.59 -6.30
CA GLU A 103 -1.00 15.94 -6.86
C GLU A 103 -0.63 14.61 -7.52
N GLY A 104 -1.40 13.56 -7.23
CA GLY A 104 -1.15 12.21 -7.74
C GLY A 104 0.03 11.48 -7.10
N ALA A 105 0.90 12.13 -6.30
CA ALA A 105 1.97 11.44 -5.55
C ALA A 105 1.44 10.58 -4.38
N GLY A 106 0.17 10.82 -3.99
CA GLY A 106 -0.58 10.10 -2.96
C GLY A 106 -0.05 10.25 -1.54
N GLY A 107 -0.83 9.79 -0.57
CA GLY A 107 -0.49 9.68 0.83
C GLY A 107 -0.77 8.27 1.36
N PRO A 108 -0.73 8.07 2.69
CA PRO A 108 -0.99 6.78 3.32
C PRO A 108 -2.26 6.09 2.82
N THR A 109 -3.34 6.84 2.63
CA THR A 109 -4.62 6.33 2.15
C THR A 109 -4.51 5.78 0.72
N GLU A 110 -3.90 6.53 -0.19
CA GLU A 110 -3.73 6.12 -1.59
C GLU A 110 -2.82 4.90 -1.71
N TRP A 111 -1.69 4.87 -0.98
CA TRP A 111 -0.75 3.75 -1.05
C TRP A 111 -1.36 2.46 -0.51
N LEU A 112 -2.10 2.55 0.61
CA LEU A 112 -2.86 1.43 1.16
C LEU A 112 -3.93 0.98 0.17
N ARG A 113 -4.73 1.91 -0.36
CA ARG A 113 -5.79 1.58 -1.32
C ARG A 113 -5.23 0.88 -2.57
N ALA A 114 -4.22 1.47 -3.21
CA ALA A 114 -3.63 0.94 -4.43
C ALA A 114 -3.03 -0.45 -4.21
N GLY A 115 -2.20 -0.61 -3.16
CA GLY A 115 -1.58 -1.90 -2.83
C GLY A 115 -2.59 -2.99 -2.48
N ASN A 116 -3.63 -2.67 -1.69
CA ASN A 116 -4.68 -3.64 -1.35
C ASN A 116 -5.51 -4.04 -2.57
N LEU A 117 -5.94 -3.06 -3.39
CA LEU A 117 -6.68 -3.35 -4.61
C LEU A 117 -5.84 -4.21 -5.56
N GLN A 118 -4.57 -3.85 -5.77
CA GLN A 118 -3.66 -4.59 -6.62
C GLN A 118 -3.49 -6.04 -6.13
N HIS A 119 -3.21 -6.24 -4.84
CA HIS A 119 -3.00 -7.56 -4.28
C HIS A 119 -4.26 -8.44 -4.35
N VAL A 120 -5.42 -7.91 -3.93
CA VAL A 120 -6.68 -8.68 -3.95
C VAL A 120 -7.10 -9.00 -5.38
N THR A 121 -6.96 -8.05 -6.33
CA THR A 121 -7.20 -8.32 -7.75
C THR A 121 -6.28 -9.42 -8.26
N TYR A 122 -5.00 -9.41 -7.87
CA TYR A 122 -4.07 -10.47 -8.23
C TYR A 122 -4.52 -11.83 -7.67
N VAL A 123 -4.73 -11.93 -6.36
CA VAL A 123 -5.14 -13.18 -5.70
C VAL A 123 -6.39 -13.77 -6.33
N VAL A 124 -7.42 -12.96 -6.57
CA VAL A 124 -8.67 -13.43 -7.19
C VAL A 124 -8.44 -14.01 -8.58
N ARG A 125 -7.59 -13.38 -9.40
CA ARG A 125 -7.25 -13.86 -10.75
C ARG A 125 -6.38 -15.12 -10.75
N SER A 126 -5.65 -15.37 -9.66
CA SER A 126 -4.82 -16.56 -9.50
C SER A 126 -5.61 -17.78 -9.00
N LEU A 127 -6.88 -17.63 -8.62
CA LEU A 127 -7.72 -18.75 -8.22
C LEU A 127 -8.28 -19.50 -9.45
N PRO A 128 -8.47 -20.83 -9.37
CA PRO A 128 -9.11 -21.59 -10.43
C PRO A 128 -10.52 -21.05 -10.74
N GLY A 129 -10.75 -20.63 -11.98
CA GLY A 129 -12.04 -20.11 -12.45
C GLY A 129 -12.24 -18.58 -12.33
N GLY A 130 -11.19 -17.84 -11.95
CA GLY A 130 -11.16 -16.36 -11.97
C GLY A 130 -10.68 -15.75 -13.27
#